data_AF-A0A371IPN3-F1
#
_entry.id   AF-A0A371IPN3-F1
#
_cell.length_a   1.000
_cell.length_b   1.000
_cell.length_c   1.000
_cell.angle_alpha   90.00
_cell.angle_beta   90.00
_cell.angle_gamma   90.00
#
_symmetry.space_group_name_H-M   'P 1'
#
loop_
_entity.id
_entity.type
_entity.pdbx_description
1 polymer ?
#
loop_
_entity_poly.entity_id
_entity_poly.type
_entity_poly.pdbx_seq_one_letter_code
_entity_poly.pdbx_strand_id
1 'polypeptide(L)'
;MGEEILKKILKKYNLLEVHKDTYSYVSENDIVKMVKKIEDKLMPCNDVYNHLNSSPFIKSIKVKPIKSIDKEKFILHIEIETVSARIYIIPLNYNTGEILVLCSIEEQIITLYDVENKKPLNIDNYMNAFEEQIKEIMKNSNVNLDDLYNKYKKEHLLKNKEKDKKAENLYREVGELLRTINKRMSKTKRLKIIEEVERKFNYIINNYPQFPGLTGCYTNLGQLKIDRKMYENMKEKNIITNLLLDDKTYCEAGELFEKALEINPTNYVAIEKYAILHFQQENYDKCLEYINKLEKDRVRNIIGFISNMGFALINVSEKRIEFYEEIYKCYPESFELMYILGKLYTYENDKSLKAYSFYKKCINQNPKSIIKIGTDMAYICMLLEKYKEQEEYCKKILGTLSNVNDITTREFEEVKYNSLSLLASSYIEQGNYKESLSIRQELVDKFPNNTTYHNLGNTLYQMKNYDDAIEYLKKALEIYEDQTTNKLLGDIYFEKNDFSEAIKYYIKSLEFLKNIDLNKIRKDKDIKNRINLVKSDLYNNIVNSYINIKDYLNAMKYNNQALKEFSNDYKFKSLDEKLKCIAKN
;
A
#
# COMPACT_ATOMS: atom_id res chain seq x y z
N MET A 1 28.90 -42.51 1.48
CA MET A 1 27.90 -42.94 0.46
C MET A 1 27.46 -44.41 0.57
N GLY A 2 28.31 -45.36 0.99
CA GLY A 2 27.93 -46.79 1.13
C GLY A 2 26.89 -47.12 2.22
N GLU A 3 26.80 -46.31 3.28
CA GLU A 3 25.83 -46.51 4.37
C GLU A 3 24.37 -46.27 3.93
N GLU A 4 24.15 -45.39 2.94
CA GLU A 4 22.81 -45.15 2.37
C GLU A 4 22.36 -46.28 1.44
N ILE A 5 23.29 -46.90 0.70
CA ILE A 5 22.96 -48.02 -0.19
C ILE A 5 22.62 -49.26 0.64
N LEU A 6 23.38 -49.53 1.70
CA LEU A 6 23.10 -50.61 2.65
C LEU A 6 21.76 -50.39 3.38
N LYS A 7 21.48 -49.16 3.84
CA LYS A 7 20.18 -48.79 4.43
C LYS A 7 19.03 -48.92 3.44
N LYS A 8 19.22 -48.64 2.15
CA LYS A 8 18.19 -48.81 1.11
C LYS A 8 17.92 -50.28 0.79
N ILE A 9 18.94 -51.14 0.74
CA ILE A 9 18.78 -52.59 0.50
C ILE A 9 18.10 -53.27 1.70
N LEU A 10 18.54 -52.97 2.92
CA LEU A 10 17.96 -53.51 4.15
C LEU A 10 16.51 -53.04 4.40
N LYS A 11 16.18 -51.82 3.97
CA LYS A 11 14.82 -51.25 4.06
C LYS A 11 13.89 -51.72 2.93
N LYS A 12 14.44 -52.14 1.78
CA LYS A 12 13.67 -52.71 0.66
C LYS A 12 13.23 -54.16 0.92
N TYR A 13 14.01 -54.93 1.67
CA TYR A 13 13.73 -56.34 2.00
C TYR A 13 13.29 -56.57 3.45
N ASN A 14 12.96 -55.50 4.18
CA ASN A 14 12.47 -55.55 5.57
C ASN A 14 13.38 -56.31 6.56
N LEU A 15 14.68 -56.36 6.28
CA LEU A 15 15.67 -57.00 7.16
C LEU A 15 16.16 -56.07 8.30
N LEU A 16 15.68 -54.83 8.36
CA LEU A 16 16.00 -53.89 9.43
C LEU A 16 15.04 -53.93 10.64
N GLU A 17 13.95 -54.68 10.56
CA GLU A 17 13.09 -54.99 11.71
C GLU A 17 12.86 -56.51 11.82
N VAL A 18 13.94 -57.28 11.99
CA VAL A 18 13.82 -58.47 12.83
C VAL A 18 13.92 -57.99 14.28
N HIS A 19 12.73 -57.77 14.85
CA HIS A 19 12.38 -58.04 16.24
C HIS A 19 13.46 -57.78 17.30
N LYS A 20 13.28 -56.67 18.02
CA LYS A 20 13.73 -56.58 19.42
C LYS A 20 13.09 -57.65 20.33
N ASP A 21 12.10 -58.40 19.85
CA ASP A 21 11.40 -59.39 20.66
C ASP A 21 11.86 -60.85 20.46
N THR A 22 12.76 -61.17 19.53
CA THR A 22 13.41 -62.51 19.47
C THR A 22 14.65 -62.64 20.36
N TYR A 23 15.06 -61.58 21.05
CA TYR A 23 16.04 -61.67 22.15
C TYR A 23 15.41 -61.99 23.51
N SER A 24 14.09 -62.16 23.57
CA SER A 24 13.40 -62.55 24.81
C SER A 24 13.45 -64.06 25.12
N TYR A 25 14.01 -64.88 24.22
CA TYR A 25 14.11 -66.35 24.41
C TYR A 25 15.53 -66.93 24.30
N VAL A 26 16.56 -66.09 24.28
CA VAL A 26 17.96 -66.56 24.30
C VAL A 26 18.57 -66.08 25.62
N SER A 27 18.87 -67.01 26.52
CA SER A 27 19.43 -66.65 27.82
C SER A 27 20.78 -65.97 27.64
N GLU A 28 21.18 -65.10 28.56
CA GLU A 28 22.50 -64.45 28.57
C GLU A 28 23.65 -65.47 28.41
N ASN A 29 23.45 -66.69 28.92
CA ASN A 29 24.38 -67.82 28.78
C ASN A 29 24.48 -68.36 27.34
N ASP A 30 23.42 -68.29 26.56
CA ASP A 30 23.41 -68.74 25.16
C ASP A 30 24.06 -67.68 24.25
N ILE A 31 23.85 -66.40 24.55
CA ILE A 31 24.56 -65.27 23.91
C ILE A 31 26.07 -65.37 24.20
N VAL A 32 26.46 -65.64 25.45
CA VAL A 32 27.88 -65.81 25.83
C VAL A 32 28.51 -67.04 25.18
N LYS A 33 27.80 -68.17 25.07
CA LYS A 33 28.28 -69.36 24.34
C LYS A 33 28.42 -69.10 22.84
N MET A 34 27.53 -68.29 22.27
CA MET A 34 27.53 -67.93 20.85
C MET A 34 28.68 -66.96 20.52
N VAL A 35 28.92 -65.97 21.37
CA VAL A 35 30.09 -65.06 21.28
C VAL A 35 31.39 -65.83 21.42
N LYS A 36 31.47 -66.81 22.34
CA LYS A 36 32.65 -67.71 22.45
C LYS A 36 32.87 -68.57 21.20
N LYS A 37 31.82 -69.12 20.60
CA LYS A 37 31.93 -69.90 19.34
C LYS A 37 32.40 -69.04 18.15
N ILE A 38 32.02 -67.77 18.14
CA ILE A 38 32.44 -66.79 17.13
C ILE A 38 33.89 -66.34 17.40
N GLU A 39 34.26 -66.09 18.65
CA GLU A 39 35.65 -65.80 19.08
C GLU A 39 36.59 -66.99 18.76
N ASP A 40 36.20 -68.23 19.08
CA ASP A 40 36.99 -69.46 18.82
C ASP A 40 37.18 -69.76 17.32
N LYS A 41 36.22 -69.35 16.46
CA LYS A 41 36.32 -69.49 14.99
C LYS A 41 37.02 -68.31 14.32
N LEU A 42 37.05 -67.13 14.94
CA LEU A 42 37.76 -65.95 14.44
C LEU A 42 39.24 -65.92 14.87
N MET A 43 39.60 -66.53 16.00
CA MET A 43 40.99 -66.54 16.49
C MET A 43 42.01 -67.29 15.60
N PRO A 44 41.66 -68.32 14.78
CA PRO A 44 42.64 -68.92 13.87
C PRO A 44 42.75 -68.20 12.51
N CYS A 45 42.01 -67.12 12.26
CA CYS A 45 42.04 -66.41 10.98
C CYS A 45 43.24 -65.44 10.85
N ASN A 46 44.45 -65.97 11.06
CA ASN A 46 45.67 -65.38 10.50
C ASN A 46 45.60 -65.29 8.96
N ASP A 47 44.70 -66.04 8.32
CA ASP A 47 44.52 -66.02 6.85
C ASP A 47 43.90 -64.72 6.33
N VAL A 48 43.05 -64.04 7.11
CA VAL A 48 42.51 -62.72 6.72
C VAL A 48 43.64 -61.68 6.70
N TYR A 49 44.53 -61.76 7.69
CA TYR A 49 45.72 -60.91 7.79
C TYR A 49 46.72 -61.19 6.65
N ASN A 50 46.93 -62.46 6.30
CA ASN A 50 47.84 -62.87 5.23
C ASN A 50 47.31 -62.56 3.81
N HIS A 51 46.00 -62.68 3.56
CA HIS A 51 45.43 -62.34 2.26
C HIS A 51 45.43 -60.84 1.99
N LEU A 52 45.22 -60.00 3.00
CA LEU A 52 45.33 -58.54 2.87
C LEU A 52 46.74 -58.09 2.44
N ASN A 53 47.79 -58.80 2.88
CA ASN A 53 49.19 -58.54 2.50
C ASN A 53 49.57 -59.03 1.08
N SER A 54 48.76 -59.88 0.45
CA SER A 54 49.05 -60.41 -0.90
C SER A 54 48.50 -59.54 -2.05
N SER A 55 47.67 -58.55 -1.72
CA SER A 55 47.12 -57.59 -2.68
C SER A 55 48.21 -56.61 -3.16
N PRO A 56 48.44 -56.45 -4.47
CA PRO A 56 49.51 -55.60 -5.00
C PRO A 56 49.35 -54.11 -4.67
N PHE A 57 48.17 -53.69 -4.19
CA PHE A 57 47.87 -52.31 -3.75
C PHE A 57 48.30 -51.98 -2.31
N ILE A 58 48.68 -52.97 -1.49
CA ILE A 58 48.85 -52.82 -0.02
C ILE A 58 50.28 -53.21 0.41
N LYS A 59 51.26 -53.27 -0.51
CA LYS A 59 52.61 -53.75 -0.17
C LYS A 59 53.47 -52.82 0.69
N SER A 60 53.09 -51.54 0.86
CA SER A 60 53.87 -50.58 1.65
C SER A 60 53.31 -50.31 3.05
N ILE A 61 52.36 -51.14 3.50
CA ILE A 61 51.47 -50.77 4.59
C ILE A 61 51.63 -51.76 5.75
N LYS A 62 52.23 -51.31 6.86
CA LYS A 62 52.28 -52.10 8.11
C LYS A 62 50.95 -52.01 8.83
N VAL A 63 50.25 -53.15 8.94
CA VAL A 63 48.97 -53.27 9.66
C VAL A 63 49.25 -53.52 11.15
N LYS A 64 48.69 -52.70 12.03
CA LYS A 64 48.85 -52.89 13.49
C LYS A 64 47.79 -53.87 14.04
N PRO A 65 48.02 -54.50 15.21
CA PRO A 65 47.06 -55.40 15.82
C PRO A 65 45.71 -54.73 16.09
N ILE A 66 44.65 -55.54 16.17
CA ILE A 66 43.26 -55.10 16.39
C ILE A 66 43.21 -54.14 17.59
N LYS A 67 42.73 -52.90 17.34
CA LYS A 67 42.69 -51.84 18.37
C LYS A 67 41.47 -51.98 19.28
N SER A 68 40.31 -52.31 18.71
CA SER A 68 39.07 -52.51 19.45
C SER A 68 38.04 -53.26 18.61
N ILE A 69 37.13 -53.95 19.29
CA ILE A 69 36.00 -54.65 18.69
C ILE A 69 34.73 -54.00 19.24
N ASP A 70 33.88 -53.49 18.35
CA ASP A 70 32.54 -53.04 18.74
C ASP A 70 31.58 -54.23 18.66
N LYS A 71 31.36 -54.86 19.82
CA LYS A 71 30.63 -56.13 19.97
C LYS A 71 29.12 -55.99 19.73
N GLU A 72 28.55 -54.80 19.89
CA GLU A 72 27.11 -54.57 19.64
C GLU A 72 26.79 -54.38 18.15
N LYS A 73 27.79 -54.03 17.35
CA LYS A 73 27.61 -53.71 15.92
C LYS A 73 28.31 -54.67 14.96
N PHE A 74 29.05 -55.65 15.49
CA PHE A 74 29.89 -56.58 14.72
C PHE A 74 30.87 -55.85 13.79
N ILE A 75 31.54 -54.82 14.32
CA ILE A 75 32.50 -54.00 13.57
C ILE A 75 33.90 -54.22 14.13
N LEU A 76 34.84 -54.55 13.24
CA LEU A 76 36.26 -54.69 13.56
C LEU A 76 37.02 -53.45 13.12
N HIS A 77 37.69 -52.81 14.07
CA HIS A 77 38.53 -51.64 13.83
C HIS A 77 40.00 -52.03 13.77
N ILE A 78 40.58 -51.88 12.58
CA ILE A 78 42.00 -52.13 12.32
C ILE A 78 42.62 -50.81 11.89
N GLU A 79 43.74 -50.46 12.52
CA GLU A 79 44.46 -49.24 12.20
C GLU A 79 45.66 -49.55 11.31
N ILE A 80 45.74 -48.80 10.22
CA ILE A 80 46.74 -48.93 9.19
C ILE A 80 47.49 -47.60 9.14
N GLU A 81 48.83 -47.62 9.10
CA GLU A 81 49.68 -46.47 9.47
C GLU A 81 49.39 -45.12 8.77
N THR A 82 48.69 -45.09 7.64
CA THR A 82 48.39 -43.84 6.94
C THR A 82 46.91 -43.58 6.64
N VAL A 83 45.99 -44.55 6.81
CA VAL A 83 44.54 -44.34 6.60
C VAL A 83 43.72 -45.31 7.47
N SER A 84 42.58 -44.89 8.02
CA SER A 84 41.68 -45.76 8.80
C SER A 84 40.76 -46.59 7.89
N ALA A 85 40.84 -47.92 7.94
CA ALA A 85 39.93 -48.84 7.26
C ALA A 85 38.86 -49.39 8.21
N ARG A 86 37.66 -49.69 7.70
CA ARG A 86 36.58 -50.33 8.48
C ARG A 86 36.09 -51.60 7.80
N ILE A 87 36.03 -52.69 8.56
CA ILE A 87 35.53 -53.98 8.12
C ILE A 87 34.22 -54.26 8.85
N TYR A 88 33.17 -54.51 8.08
CA TYR A 88 31.82 -54.81 8.55
C TYR A 88 31.55 -56.30 8.34
N ILE A 89 31.09 -56.95 9.39
CA ILE A 89 30.81 -58.39 9.38
C ILE A 89 29.31 -58.55 9.70
N ILE A 90 28.54 -58.98 8.70
CA ILE A 90 27.08 -59.06 8.79
C ILE A 90 26.66 -60.53 8.73
N PRO A 91 26.14 -61.12 9.82
CA PRO A 91 25.58 -62.46 9.77
C PRO A 91 24.30 -62.44 8.94
N LEU A 92 24.28 -63.24 7.87
CA LEU A 92 23.13 -63.34 6.96
C LEU A 92 22.11 -64.38 7.46
N ASN A 93 22.57 -65.40 8.19
CA ASN A 93 21.71 -66.42 8.79
C ASN A 93 22.26 -66.90 10.14
N TYR A 94 21.47 -66.69 11.19
CA TYR A 94 21.86 -66.95 12.59
C TYR A 94 21.91 -68.43 12.97
N ASN A 95 21.22 -69.31 12.23
CA ASN A 95 21.19 -70.75 12.51
C ASN A 95 22.28 -71.53 11.76
N THR A 96 22.72 -71.04 10.59
CA THR A 96 23.75 -71.69 9.76
C THR A 96 25.15 -71.12 9.98
N GLY A 97 25.26 -69.86 10.40
CA GLY A 97 26.57 -69.21 10.61
C GLY A 97 27.17 -68.60 9.35
N GLU A 98 26.34 -68.31 8.35
CA GLU A 98 26.74 -67.59 7.14
C GLU A 98 26.99 -66.11 7.44
N ILE A 99 28.17 -65.62 7.04
CA ILE A 99 28.64 -64.28 7.38
C ILE A 99 29.11 -63.57 6.11
N LEU A 100 28.65 -62.33 5.96
CA LEU A 100 29.03 -61.40 4.92
C LEU A 100 30.12 -60.45 5.43
N VAL A 101 31.26 -60.37 4.75
CA VAL A 101 32.34 -59.44 5.12
C VAL A 101 32.47 -58.33 4.07
N LEU A 102 32.36 -57.09 4.53
CA LEU A 102 32.42 -55.87 3.73
C LEU A 102 33.59 -55.01 4.19
N CYS A 103 34.56 -54.78 3.32
CA CYS A 103 35.70 -53.90 3.61
C CYS A 103 35.49 -52.53 2.94
N SER A 104 35.66 -51.46 3.72
CA SER A 104 35.57 -50.07 3.29
C SER A 104 36.86 -49.32 3.60
N ILE A 105 37.44 -48.75 2.55
CA ILE A 105 38.58 -47.82 2.60
C ILE A 105 38.13 -46.58 1.83
N GLU A 106 38.14 -45.42 2.49
CA GLU A 106 37.75 -44.12 1.89
C GLU A 106 36.43 -44.16 1.08
N GLU A 107 35.46 -44.93 1.58
CA GLU A 107 34.07 -45.00 1.10
C GLU A 107 33.76 -45.75 -0.22
N GLN A 108 34.66 -46.60 -0.74
CA GLN A 108 34.34 -47.55 -1.81
C GLN A 108 34.18 -49.00 -1.28
N ILE A 109 33.14 -49.71 -1.75
CA ILE A 109 32.87 -51.13 -1.41
C ILE A 109 33.57 -52.01 -2.45
N ILE A 110 34.49 -52.87 -2.01
CA ILE A 110 35.42 -53.51 -2.95
C ILE A 110 35.04 -54.98 -3.27
N THR A 111 34.43 -55.77 -2.38
CA THR A 111 34.04 -57.18 -2.67
C THR A 111 33.00 -57.76 -1.70
N LEU A 112 32.24 -58.77 -2.14
CA LEU A 112 31.37 -59.63 -1.30
C LEU A 112 31.93 -61.06 -1.27
N TYR A 113 32.11 -61.63 -0.07
CA TYR A 113 32.75 -62.93 0.11
C TYR A 113 31.94 -63.80 1.07
N ASP A 114 31.64 -65.03 0.64
CA ASP A 114 31.06 -66.08 1.48
C ASP A 114 32.18 -66.74 2.29
N VAL A 115 32.11 -66.57 3.61
CA VAL A 115 33.14 -67.07 4.54
C VAL A 115 33.05 -68.58 4.74
N GLU A 116 31.86 -69.18 4.63
CA GLU A 116 31.67 -70.61 4.87
C GLU A 116 32.12 -71.44 3.66
N ASN A 117 31.82 -70.95 2.44
CA ASN A 117 32.20 -71.62 1.20
C ASN A 117 33.53 -71.13 0.60
N LYS A 118 34.11 -70.07 1.16
CA LYS A 118 35.34 -69.39 0.72
C LYS A 118 35.30 -68.88 -0.74
N LYS A 119 34.19 -68.30 -1.21
CA LYS A 119 34.03 -67.83 -2.61
C LYS A 119 33.25 -66.50 -2.71
N PRO A 120 33.42 -65.70 -3.77
CA PRO A 120 32.61 -64.49 -3.98
C PRO A 120 31.21 -64.78 -4.56
N LEU A 121 30.18 -64.05 -4.10
CA LEU A 121 28.75 -64.24 -4.45
C LEU A 121 28.26 -63.24 -5.52
N ASN A 122 27.31 -63.65 -6.37
CA ASN A 122 26.65 -62.83 -7.40
C ASN A 122 25.14 -62.61 -7.06
N ILE A 123 24.66 -61.37 -7.16
CA ILE A 123 23.49 -60.84 -6.43
C ILE A 123 22.12 -61.21 -7.04
N ASP A 124 22.04 -61.50 -8.34
CA ASP A 124 20.74 -61.53 -9.06
C ASP A 124 19.89 -62.79 -8.84
N ASN A 125 20.45 -63.90 -8.35
CA ASN A 125 19.72 -65.17 -8.23
C ASN A 125 18.93 -65.36 -6.91
N TYR A 126 19.22 -64.58 -5.86
CA TYR A 126 18.58 -64.75 -4.53
C TYR A 126 17.21 -64.08 -4.41
N MET A 127 16.90 -63.15 -5.32
CA MET A 127 15.72 -62.29 -5.22
C MET A 127 14.41 -62.99 -5.60
N ASN A 128 14.46 -64.00 -6.46
CA ASN A 128 13.25 -64.63 -7.01
C ASN A 128 12.63 -65.69 -6.10
N ALA A 129 13.37 -66.26 -5.14
CA ALA A 129 12.85 -67.26 -4.20
C ALA A 129 12.08 -66.64 -3.01
N PHE A 130 12.32 -65.36 -2.73
CA PHE A 130 11.76 -64.64 -1.57
C PHE A 130 10.33 -64.12 -1.81
N GLU A 131 9.95 -63.86 -3.06
CA GLU A 131 8.60 -63.37 -3.42
C GLU A 131 7.50 -64.43 -3.29
N GLU A 132 7.81 -65.72 -3.45
CA GLU A 132 6.83 -66.80 -3.34
C GLU A 132 6.39 -67.02 -1.88
N GLN A 133 7.30 -66.90 -0.91
CA GLN A 133 7.00 -67.10 0.52
C GLN A 133 6.16 -65.97 1.13
N ILE A 134 6.26 -64.74 0.62
CA ILE A 134 5.49 -63.59 1.11
C ILE A 134 4.00 -63.69 0.75
N LYS A 135 3.65 -64.31 -0.37
CA LYS A 135 2.26 -64.50 -0.80
C LYS A 135 1.47 -65.45 0.10
N GLU A 136 2.17 -66.37 0.77
CA GLU A 136 1.57 -67.35 1.67
C GLU A 136 1.28 -66.76 3.07
N ILE A 137 2.13 -65.85 3.55
CA ILE A 137 2.01 -65.19 4.85
C ILE A 137 0.87 -64.16 4.89
N MET A 138 0.61 -63.45 3.77
CA MET A 138 -0.42 -62.42 3.70
C MET A 138 -1.87 -62.94 3.83
N LYS A 139 -2.10 -64.25 3.77
CA LYS A 139 -3.45 -64.84 3.84
C LYS A 139 -4.00 -65.00 5.27
N ASN A 140 -3.17 -64.88 6.31
CA ASN A 140 -3.49 -65.45 7.64
C ASN A 140 -3.40 -64.54 8.88
N SER A 141 -3.23 -63.22 8.80
CA SER A 141 -3.10 -62.43 10.06
C SER A 141 -3.76 -61.05 10.03
N ASN A 142 -4.89 -60.95 10.74
CA ASN A 142 -5.54 -59.71 11.16
C ASN A 142 -4.56 -58.77 11.90
N VAL A 143 -4.07 -57.71 11.23
CA VAL A 143 -3.27 -56.63 11.88
C VAL A 143 -4.07 -55.33 11.82
N ASN A 144 -4.27 -54.70 12.99
CA ASN A 144 -5.05 -53.49 13.15
C ASN A 144 -4.23 -52.24 12.77
N LEU A 145 -4.62 -51.58 11.68
CA LEU A 145 -3.95 -50.46 11.03
C LEU A 145 -3.91 -49.16 11.87
N ASP A 146 -4.75 -49.03 12.89
CA ASP A 146 -4.94 -47.77 13.63
C ASP A 146 -3.74 -47.39 14.52
N ASP A 147 -3.02 -48.36 15.08
CA ASP A 147 -1.87 -48.09 15.98
C ASP A 147 -0.62 -47.59 15.22
N LEU A 148 -0.42 -48.08 14.00
CA LEU A 148 0.69 -47.66 13.15
C LEU A 148 0.51 -46.21 12.69
N TYR A 149 -0.72 -45.85 12.35
CA TYR A 149 -1.11 -44.51 11.97
C TYR A 149 -0.90 -43.50 13.12
N ASN A 150 -1.22 -43.88 14.35
CA ASN A 150 -1.09 -43.03 15.53
C ASN A 150 0.38 -42.71 15.89
N LYS A 151 1.32 -43.64 15.67
CA LYS A 151 2.75 -43.42 15.94
C LYS A 151 3.42 -42.50 14.91
N TYR A 152 3.14 -42.69 13.63
CA TYR A 152 3.62 -41.81 12.54
C TYR A 152 3.15 -40.36 12.73
N LYS A 153 1.87 -40.19 13.13
CA LYS A 153 1.29 -38.89 13.45
C LYS A 153 2.11 -38.17 14.54
N LYS A 154 2.54 -38.88 15.60
CA LYS A 154 3.24 -38.29 16.76
C LYS A 154 4.65 -37.74 16.43
N GLU A 155 5.45 -38.44 15.63
CA GLU A 155 6.81 -37.99 15.24
C GLU A 155 6.80 -36.89 14.17
N HIS A 156 5.86 -36.97 13.23
CA HIS A 156 5.64 -35.89 12.25
C HIS A 156 5.19 -34.59 12.96
N LEU A 157 4.33 -34.71 14.00
CA LEU A 157 3.96 -33.60 14.87
C LEU A 157 5.16 -32.98 15.61
N LEU A 158 6.16 -33.77 16.03
CA LEU A 158 7.36 -33.26 16.73
C LEU A 158 8.30 -32.46 15.82
N LYS A 159 8.56 -32.92 14.59
CA LYS A 159 9.37 -32.16 13.61
C LYS A 159 8.68 -30.88 13.14
N ASN A 160 7.35 -30.90 13.03
CA ASN A 160 6.58 -29.69 12.77
C ASN A 160 6.71 -28.69 13.93
N LYS A 161 6.60 -29.15 15.19
CA LYS A 161 6.77 -28.29 16.38
C LYS A 161 8.12 -27.57 16.44
N GLU A 162 9.23 -28.21 16.07
CA GLU A 162 10.54 -27.54 16.04
C GLU A 162 10.67 -26.51 14.92
N LYS A 163 10.11 -26.80 13.74
CA LYS A 163 10.05 -25.84 12.63
C LYS A 163 9.18 -24.64 12.98
N ASP A 164 8.02 -24.88 13.59
CA ASP A 164 7.10 -23.85 14.04
C ASP A 164 7.75 -22.95 15.09
N LYS A 165 8.47 -23.52 16.06
CA LYS A 165 9.21 -22.76 17.09
C LYS A 165 10.31 -21.86 16.50
N LYS A 166 10.98 -22.29 15.42
CA LYS A 166 11.94 -21.43 14.70
C LYS A 166 11.23 -20.28 13.99
N ALA A 167 10.11 -20.56 13.31
CA ALA A 167 9.30 -19.52 12.67
C ALA A 167 8.74 -18.50 13.69
N GLU A 168 8.26 -18.96 14.85
CA GLU A 168 7.81 -18.10 15.96
C GLU A 168 8.90 -17.17 16.46
N ASN A 169 10.13 -17.68 16.63
CA ASN A 169 11.26 -16.86 17.07
C ASN A 169 11.59 -15.76 16.04
N LEU A 170 11.67 -16.11 14.75
CA LEU A 170 11.89 -15.12 13.68
C LEU A 170 10.76 -14.10 13.62
N TYR A 171 9.50 -14.54 13.75
CA TYR A 171 8.35 -13.66 13.75
C TYR A 171 8.39 -12.67 14.94
N ARG A 172 8.83 -13.14 16.12
CA ARG A 172 9.03 -12.29 17.29
C ARG A 172 10.14 -11.25 17.07
N GLU A 173 11.29 -11.65 16.51
CA GLU A 173 12.36 -10.71 16.15
C GLU A 173 11.87 -9.64 15.18
N VAL A 174 11.08 -10.03 14.18
CA VAL A 174 10.46 -9.09 13.25
C VAL A 174 9.54 -8.12 13.98
N GLY A 175 8.72 -8.61 14.91
CA GLY A 175 7.88 -7.76 15.76
C GLY A 175 8.68 -6.74 16.58
N GLU A 176 9.86 -7.12 17.09
CA GLU A 176 10.78 -6.20 17.78
C GLU A 176 11.36 -5.16 16.82
N LEU A 177 11.83 -5.57 15.65
CA LEU A 177 12.33 -4.66 14.62
C LEU A 177 11.26 -3.65 14.20
N LEU A 178 10.02 -4.09 13.97
CA LEU A 178 8.89 -3.21 13.65
C LEU A 178 8.64 -2.17 14.75
N ARG A 179 8.72 -2.55 16.03
CA ARG A 179 8.59 -1.62 17.15
C ARG A 179 9.73 -0.60 17.22
N THR A 180 10.91 -0.94 16.69
CA THR A 180 12.04 -0.01 16.64
C THR A 180 11.89 1.05 15.53
N ILE A 181 10.98 0.86 14.57
CA ILE A 181 10.71 1.84 13.49
C ILE A 181 10.01 3.09 14.06
N ASN A 182 10.81 4.10 14.43
CA ASN A 182 10.34 5.38 14.93
C ASN A 182 10.29 6.48 13.84
N LYS A 183 9.20 7.27 13.84
CA LYS A 183 9.01 8.49 13.03
C LYS A 183 10.10 9.57 13.20
N ARG A 184 10.96 9.49 14.21
CA ARG A 184 12.12 10.40 14.42
C ARG A 184 13.45 9.90 13.83
N MET A 185 13.52 8.68 13.28
CA MET A 185 14.76 8.16 12.67
C MET A 185 15.06 8.78 11.29
N SER A 186 16.32 8.80 10.87
CA SER A 186 16.68 9.16 9.49
C SER A 186 16.03 8.22 8.46
N LYS A 187 15.64 8.75 7.29
CA LYS A 187 15.03 7.97 6.18
C LYS A 187 15.85 6.72 5.82
N THR A 188 17.17 6.85 5.70
CA THR A 188 18.08 5.75 5.36
C THR A 188 18.05 4.62 6.39
N LYS A 189 18.06 4.96 7.68
CA LYS A 189 17.94 3.98 8.77
C LYS A 189 16.58 3.27 8.77
N ARG A 190 15.49 3.98 8.48
CA ARG A 190 14.16 3.36 8.37
C ARG A 190 14.07 2.38 7.21
N LEU A 191 14.52 2.78 6.02
CA LEU A 191 14.51 1.92 4.84
C LEU A 191 15.32 0.64 5.05
N LYS A 192 16.50 0.72 5.68
CA LYS A 192 17.30 -0.46 6.02
C LYS A 192 16.57 -1.45 6.93
N ILE A 193 15.88 -0.94 7.96
CA ILE A 193 15.10 -1.80 8.88
C ILE A 193 13.92 -2.42 8.13
N ILE A 194 13.22 -1.66 7.28
CA ILE A 194 12.13 -2.17 6.45
C ILE A 194 12.63 -3.31 5.54
N GLU A 195 13.76 -3.11 4.84
CA GLU A 195 14.36 -4.14 3.97
C GLU A 195 14.74 -5.41 4.74
N GLU A 196 15.30 -5.27 5.94
CA GLU A 196 15.63 -6.41 6.80
C GLU A 196 14.37 -7.18 7.22
N VAL A 197 13.32 -6.46 7.61
CA VAL A 197 12.03 -7.05 7.98
C VAL A 197 11.38 -7.75 6.79
N GLU A 198 11.37 -7.14 5.60
CA GLU A 198 10.86 -7.75 4.37
C GLU A 198 11.58 -9.06 4.06
N ARG A 199 12.92 -9.07 4.16
CA ARG A 199 13.73 -10.27 3.95
C ARG A 199 13.36 -11.38 4.93
N LYS A 200 13.18 -11.05 6.21
CA LYS A 200 12.81 -12.02 7.25
C LYS A 200 11.39 -12.58 7.03
N PHE A 201 10.41 -11.75 6.68
CA PHE A 201 9.06 -12.24 6.34
C PHE A 201 9.07 -13.15 5.11
N ASN A 202 9.77 -12.78 4.03
CA ASN A 202 9.90 -13.63 2.85
C ASN A 202 10.56 -14.98 3.17
N TYR A 203 11.57 -14.99 4.06
CA TYR A 203 12.19 -16.22 4.53
C TYR A 203 11.20 -17.10 5.31
N ILE A 204 10.39 -16.52 6.20
CA ILE A 204 9.35 -17.26 6.94
C ILE A 204 8.34 -17.87 5.95
N ILE A 205 7.83 -17.06 5.02
CA ILE A 205 6.82 -17.47 4.04
C ILE A 205 7.30 -18.65 3.18
N ASN A 206 8.52 -18.57 2.65
CA ASN A 206 9.03 -19.58 1.72
C ASN A 206 9.44 -20.89 2.41
N ASN A 207 9.89 -20.83 3.67
CA ASN A 207 10.47 -21.99 4.35
C ASN A 207 9.52 -22.64 5.39
N TYR A 208 8.47 -21.92 5.81
CA TYR A 208 7.52 -22.37 6.83
C TYR A 208 6.06 -22.12 6.39
N PRO A 209 5.60 -22.75 5.30
CA PRO A 209 4.24 -22.52 4.75
C PRO A 209 3.11 -23.01 5.67
N GLN A 210 3.43 -23.82 6.69
CA GLN A 210 2.47 -24.33 7.69
C GLN A 210 2.44 -23.47 8.96
N PHE A 211 3.20 -22.37 9.01
CA PHE A 211 3.31 -21.52 10.20
C PHE A 211 1.97 -20.86 10.55
N PRO A 212 1.44 -20.99 11.78
CA PRO A 212 0.15 -20.41 12.15
C PRO A 212 0.07 -18.88 12.01
N GLY A 213 1.19 -18.17 12.13
CA GLY A 213 1.26 -16.72 11.97
C GLY A 213 1.43 -16.24 10.52
N LEU A 214 1.32 -17.12 9.52
CA LEU A 214 1.58 -16.80 8.12
C LEU A 214 0.64 -15.71 7.58
N THR A 215 -0.62 -15.70 8.02
CA THR A 215 -1.57 -14.62 7.71
C THR A 215 -1.03 -13.26 8.14
N GLY A 216 -0.48 -13.15 9.37
CA GLY A 216 0.13 -11.92 9.87
C GLY A 216 1.40 -11.54 9.12
N CYS A 217 2.18 -12.53 8.65
CA CYS A 217 3.35 -12.29 7.80
C CYS A 217 2.95 -11.62 6.48
N TYR A 218 1.95 -12.16 5.79
CA TYR A 218 1.45 -11.59 4.53
C TYR A 218 0.86 -10.18 4.72
N THR A 219 0.03 -9.97 5.75
CA THR A 219 -0.56 -8.65 6.03
C THR A 219 0.52 -7.59 6.32
N ASN A 220 1.49 -7.91 7.18
CA ASN A 220 2.55 -6.97 7.53
C ASN A 220 3.49 -6.70 6.36
N LEU A 221 3.80 -7.72 5.55
CA LEU A 221 4.63 -7.55 4.36
C LEU A 221 3.95 -6.67 3.31
N GLY A 222 2.63 -6.83 3.10
CA GLY A 222 1.85 -5.96 2.20
C GLY A 222 1.87 -4.50 2.66
N GLN A 223 1.67 -4.24 3.95
CA GLN A 223 1.76 -2.88 4.51
C GLN A 223 3.17 -2.29 4.39
N LEU A 224 4.22 -3.09 4.63
CA LEU A 224 5.60 -2.61 4.53
C LEU A 224 5.98 -2.18 3.11
N LYS A 225 5.50 -2.90 2.09
CA LYS A 225 5.69 -2.49 0.68
C LYS A 225 5.08 -1.11 0.42
N ILE A 226 3.86 -0.86 0.92
CA ILE A 226 3.19 0.44 0.83
C ILE A 226 4.01 1.52 1.55
N ASP A 227 4.41 1.26 2.80
CA ASP A 227 5.15 2.22 3.63
C ASP A 227 6.51 2.57 3.00
N ARG A 228 7.24 1.55 2.52
CA ARG A 228 8.51 1.70 1.81
C ARG A 228 8.37 2.65 0.63
N LYS A 229 7.37 2.39 -0.23
CA LYS A 229 7.10 3.24 -1.40
C LYS A 229 6.81 4.68 -1.00
N MET A 230 5.98 4.88 0.03
CA MET A 230 5.71 6.22 0.57
C MET A 230 6.99 6.92 1.04
N TYR A 231 7.88 6.23 1.77
CA TYR A 231 9.14 6.81 2.24
C TYR A 231 10.12 7.12 1.11
N GLU A 232 10.21 6.27 0.08
CA GLU A 232 11.02 6.50 -1.11
C GLU A 232 10.58 7.80 -1.81
N ASN A 233 9.26 7.97 -1.94
CA ASN A 233 8.57 9.06 -2.61
C ASN A 233 8.57 10.43 -1.88
N MET A 234 8.82 10.48 -0.56
CA MET A 234 8.86 11.73 0.24
C MET A 234 9.88 12.81 -0.22
N LYS A 235 10.70 12.57 -1.27
CA LYS A 235 11.57 13.60 -1.88
C LYS A 235 10.78 14.60 -2.73
N GLU A 236 9.64 14.20 -3.29
CA GLU A 236 8.77 15.09 -4.03
C GLU A 236 7.78 15.70 -3.04
N LYS A 237 7.85 17.03 -2.86
CA LYS A 237 7.07 17.80 -1.88
C LYS A 237 5.54 17.72 -2.06
N ASN A 238 5.06 16.90 -3.01
CA ASN A 238 3.65 16.60 -3.20
C ASN A 238 3.34 15.20 -2.69
N ILE A 239 2.69 15.13 -1.53
CA ILE A 239 2.02 13.92 -1.03
C ILE A 239 0.99 13.41 -2.07
N ILE A 240 0.49 14.31 -2.93
CA ILE A 240 -0.60 14.09 -3.89
C ILE A 240 -0.15 13.40 -5.17
N THR A 241 1.05 13.69 -5.68
CA THR A 241 1.56 13.10 -6.94
C THR A 241 2.09 11.66 -6.74
N ASN A 242 2.36 11.30 -5.48
CA ASN A 242 2.93 10.01 -5.09
C ASN A 242 1.89 8.90 -4.84
N LEU A 243 0.60 9.22 -4.95
CA LEU A 243 -0.54 8.29 -4.87
C LEU A 243 -0.91 7.73 -6.26
N LEU A 244 0.09 7.44 -7.09
CA LEU A 244 -0.14 6.92 -8.44
C LEU A 244 -0.81 5.54 -8.39
N LEU A 245 -2.01 5.50 -8.98
CA LEU A 245 -2.64 4.37 -9.63
C LEU A 245 -1.60 3.65 -10.53
N ASP A 246 -1.58 2.31 -10.49
CA ASP A 246 -0.72 1.42 -11.30
C ASP A 246 0.79 1.41 -11.01
N ASP A 247 1.21 1.59 -9.75
CA ASP A 247 2.55 1.12 -9.34
C ASP A 247 2.54 -0.40 -9.11
N LYS A 248 3.48 -1.11 -9.74
CA LYS A 248 3.75 -2.54 -9.52
C LYS A 248 3.80 -2.89 -8.02
N THR A 249 4.32 -1.98 -7.20
CA THR A 249 4.45 -2.15 -5.75
C THR A 249 3.08 -2.26 -5.05
N TYR A 250 2.08 -1.50 -5.51
CA TYR A 250 0.71 -1.55 -4.99
C TYR A 250 -0.01 -2.83 -5.43
N CYS A 251 0.23 -3.31 -6.66
CA CYS A 251 -0.26 -4.62 -7.11
C CYS A 251 0.31 -5.76 -6.26
N GLU A 252 1.63 -5.77 -6.02
CA GLU A 252 2.28 -6.75 -5.15
C GLU A 252 1.73 -6.72 -3.72
N ALA A 253 1.41 -5.54 -3.19
CA ALA A 253 0.77 -5.42 -1.88
C ALA A 253 -0.65 -6.02 -1.88
N GLY A 254 -1.41 -5.80 -2.96
CA GLY A 254 -2.74 -6.41 -3.16
C GLY A 254 -2.70 -7.94 -3.14
N GLU A 255 -1.78 -8.56 -3.89
CA GLU A 255 -1.59 -10.02 -3.92
C GLU A 255 -1.25 -10.60 -2.54
N LEU A 256 -0.48 -9.87 -1.72
CA LEU A 256 -0.15 -10.29 -0.36
C LEU A 256 -1.37 -10.21 0.56
N PHE A 257 -2.23 -9.20 0.40
CA PHE A 257 -3.49 -9.15 1.16
C PHE A 257 -4.46 -10.26 0.72
N GLU A 258 -4.53 -10.59 -0.56
CA GLU A 258 -5.32 -11.73 -1.05
C GLU A 258 -4.86 -13.04 -0.44
N LYS A 259 -3.55 -13.35 -0.47
CA LYS A 259 -3.00 -14.54 0.20
C LYS A 259 -3.29 -14.58 1.69
N ALA A 260 -3.27 -13.43 2.37
CA ALA A 260 -3.65 -13.37 3.78
C ALA A 260 -5.13 -13.74 3.98
N LEU A 261 -6.02 -13.25 3.11
CA LEU A 261 -7.46 -13.53 3.18
C LEU A 261 -7.85 -14.94 2.72
N GLU A 262 -7.09 -15.56 1.82
CA GLU A 262 -7.24 -16.98 1.47
C GLU A 262 -7.00 -17.89 2.67
N ILE A 263 -5.99 -17.57 3.50
CA ILE A 263 -5.65 -18.35 4.70
C ILE A 263 -6.63 -18.03 5.84
N ASN A 264 -6.95 -16.76 6.04
CA ASN A 264 -7.89 -16.33 7.07
C ASN A 264 -8.84 -15.24 6.52
N PRO A 265 -10.03 -15.63 6.03
CA PRO A 265 -11.00 -14.70 5.45
C PRO A 265 -11.51 -13.63 6.43
N THR A 266 -11.38 -13.85 7.74
CA THR A 266 -11.84 -12.91 8.79
C THR A 266 -10.69 -12.07 9.37
N ASN A 267 -9.52 -12.06 8.73
CA ASN A 267 -8.43 -11.15 9.13
C ASN A 267 -8.79 -9.69 8.82
N TYR A 268 -9.41 -9.04 9.80
CA TYR A 268 -9.85 -7.66 9.74
C TYR A 268 -8.73 -6.68 9.37
N VAL A 269 -7.47 -6.93 9.76
CA VAL A 269 -6.36 -6.02 9.42
C VAL A 269 -6.10 -6.09 7.93
N ALA A 270 -6.06 -7.29 7.35
CA ALA A 270 -5.90 -7.47 5.91
C ALA A 270 -7.07 -6.85 5.14
N ILE A 271 -8.31 -7.06 5.60
CA ILE A 271 -9.50 -6.45 5.00
C ILE A 271 -9.43 -4.91 5.04
N GLU A 272 -9.11 -4.32 6.20
CA GLU A 272 -8.98 -2.86 6.35
C GLU A 272 -7.93 -2.28 5.40
N LYS A 273 -6.74 -2.89 5.36
CA LYS A 273 -5.64 -2.43 4.48
C LYS A 273 -5.98 -2.59 3.01
N TYR A 274 -6.65 -3.67 2.65
CA TYR A 274 -7.00 -3.91 1.26
C TYR A 274 -8.12 -2.97 0.79
N ALA A 275 -9.11 -2.69 1.63
CA ALA A 275 -10.14 -1.69 1.36
C ALA A 275 -9.53 -0.30 1.11
N ILE A 276 -8.57 0.11 1.94
CA ILE A 276 -7.84 1.37 1.78
C ILE A 276 -7.07 1.40 0.45
N LEU A 277 -6.41 0.30 0.08
CA LEU A 277 -5.67 0.20 -1.17
C LEU A 277 -6.61 0.34 -2.39
N HIS A 278 -7.76 -0.33 -2.37
CA HIS A 278 -8.78 -0.19 -3.42
C HIS A 278 -9.34 1.23 -3.50
N PHE A 279 -9.53 1.91 -2.36
CA PHE A 279 -9.93 3.32 -2.34
C PHE A 279 -8.89 4.22 -3.03
N GLN A 280 -7.60 4.01 -2.74
CA GLN A 280 -6.50 4.74 -3.39
C GLN A 280 -6.44 4.48 -4.90
N GLN A 281 -6.78 3.26 -5.32
CA GLN A 281 -6.86 2.86 -6.71
C GLN A 281 -8.16 3.28 -7.40
N GLU A 282 -8.98 4.13 -6.76
CA GLU A 282 -10.30 4.56 -7.25
C GLU A 282 -11.25 3.39 -7.58
N ASN A 283 -10.98 2.21 -7.02
CA ASN A 283 -11.79 1.01 -7.16
C ASN A 283 -12.83 0.94 -6.03
N TYR A 284 -13.77 1.88 -6.07
CA TYR A 284 -14.74 2.10 -5.00
C TYR A 284 -15.66 0.90 -4.76
N ASP A 285 -16.01 0.15 -5.80
CA ASP A 285 -16.87 -1.04 -5.68
C ASP A 285 -16.21 -2.13 -4.82
N LYS A 286 -14.95 -2.46 -5.11
CA LYS A 286 -14.18 -3.41 -4.28
C LYS A 286 -13.94 -2.86 -2.89
N CYS A 287 -13.68 -1.56 -2.76
CA CYS A 287 -13.53 -0.92 -1.45
C CYS A 287 -14.79 -1.13 -0.58
N LEU A 288 -15.98 -0.88 -1.12
CA LEU A 288 -17.25 -1.12 -0.42
C LEU A 288 -17.44 -2.59 -0.05
N GLU A 289 -17.12 -3.51 -0.96
CA GLU A 289 -17.19 -4.95 -0.69
C GLU A 289 -16.39 -5.34 0.56
N TYR A 290 -15.16 -4.83 0.70
CA TYR A 290 -14.33 -5.10 1.87
C TYR A 290 -14.78 -4.35 3.12
N ILE A 291 -15.27 -3.10 2.99
CA ILE A 291 -15.85 -2.36 4.12
C ILE A 291 -17.06 -3.11 4.70
N ASN A 292 -17.89 -3.71 3.85
CA ASN A 292 -19.07 -4.48 4.26
C ASN A 292 -18.73 -5.79 5.00
N LYS A 293 -17.49 -6.27 4.90
CA LYS A 293 -17.00 -7.44 5.66
C LYS A 293 -16.55 -7.09 7.09
N LEU A 294 -16.57 -5.82 7.47
CA LEU A 294 -16.05 -5.34 8.75
C LEU A 294 -17.16 -5.03 9.75
N GLU A 295 -16.84 -5.20 11.03
CA GLU A 295 -17.68 -4.75 12.14
C GLU A 295 -17.75 -3.22 12.20
N LYS A 296 -18.85 -2.68 12.73
CA LYS A 296 -19.15 -1.24 12.75
C LYS A 296 -18.01 -0.37 13.32
N ASP A 297 -17.38 -0.80 14.41
CA ASP A 297 -16.28 -0.05 15.05
C ASP A 297 -15.04 0.06 14.16
N ARG A 298 -14.79 -0.95 13.33
CA ARG A 298 -13.68 -0.95 12.36
C ARG A 298 -13.97 -0.09 11.16
N VAL A 299 -15.22 -0.09 10.69
CA VAL A 299 -15.66 0.80 9.63
C VAL A 299 -15.48 2.26 10.04
N ARG A 300 -15.77 2.62 11.31
CA ARG A 300 -15.51 3.97 11.84
C ARG A 300 -14.04 4.38 11.72
N ASN A 301 -13.10 3.48 11.99
CA ASN A 301 -11.67 3.75 11.87
C ASN A 301 -11.25 3.94 10.40
N ILE A 302 -11.75 3.10 9.49
CA ILE A 302 -11.50 3.24 8.06
C ILE A 302 -12.04 4.56 7.56
N ILE A 303 -13.27 4.93 7.95
CA ILE A 303 -13.92 6.19 7.56
C ILE A 303 -12.97 7.34 7.82
N GLY A 304 -12.39 7.47 9.01
CA GLY A 304 -11.43 8.54 9.33
C GLY A 304 -10.20 8.54 8.40
N PHE A 305 -9.72 7.38 7.98
CA PHE A 305 -8.55 7.25 7.10
C PHE A 305 -8.87 7.64 5.65
N ILE A 306 -9.89 7.01 5.05
CA ILE A 306 -10.33 7.34 3.67
C ILE A 306 -10.80 8.80 3.60
N SER A 307 -11.32 9.32 4.70
CA SER A 307 -11.73 10.71 4.83
C SER A 307 -10.57 11.68 4.64
N ASN A 308 -9.48 11.43 5.35
CA ASN A 308 -8.27 12.25 5.24
C ASN A 308 -7.63 12.18 3.85
N MET A 309 -7.73 11.02 3.18
CA MET A 309 -7.27 10.87 1.80
C MET A 309 -8.16 11.59 0.79
N GLY A 310 -9.48 11.60 1.01
CA GLY A 310 -10.43 12.32 0.16
C GLY A 310 -10.12 13.81 0.02
N PHE A 311 -9.63 14.47 1.07
CA PHE A 311 -9.23 15.89 1.02
C PHE A 311 -7.99 16.16 0.17
N ALA A 312 -7.10 15.19 0.01
CA ALA A 312 -5.83 15.37 -0.69
C ALA A 312 -5.95 15.28 -2.21
N LEU A 313 -7.05 14.73 -2.73
CA LEU A 313 -7.21 14.43 -4.16
C LEU A 313 -8.10 15.50 -4.81
N ILE A 314 -7.46 16.41 -5.56
CA ILE A 314 -8.07 17.57 -6.24
C ILE A 314 -9.15 17.18 -7.27
N ASN A 315 -9.16 15.92 -7.74
CA ASN A 315 -10.13 15.47 -8.72
C ASN A 315 -11.38 14.88 -8.05
N VAL A 316 -12.50 15.58 -8.19
CA VAL A 316 -13.83 15.13 -7.73
C VAL A 316 -14.43 14.27 -8.84
N SER A 317 -14.47 12.95 -8.65
CA SER A 317 -15.19 12.03 -9.53
C SER A 317 -16.57 11.74 -8.95
N GLU A 318 -17.62 11.74 -9.77
CA GLU A 318 -18.99 11.36 -9.36
C GLU A 318 -19.02 10.02 -8.61
N LYS A 319 -18.27 9.02 -9.09
CA LYS A 319 -18.12 7.70 -8.44
C LYS A 319 -17.65 7.78 -6.98
N ARG A 320 -16.82 8.78 -6.64
CA ARG A 320 -16.34 8.99 -5.26
C ARG A 320 -17.46 9.52 -4.37
N ILE A 321 -18.33 10.37 -4.91
CA ILE A 321 -19.48 10.88 -4.19
C ILE A 321 -20.45 9.72 -3.92
N GLU A 322 -20.78 8.93 -4.95
CA GLU A 322 -21.62 7.74 -4.82
C GLU A 322 -21.08 6.78 -3.75
N PHE A 323 -19.77 6.52 -3.76
CA PHE A 323 -19.09 5.73 -2.74
C PHE A 323 -19.33 6.24 -1.32
N TYR A 324 -19.10 7.53 -1.06
CA TYR A 324 -19.32 8.10 0.26
C TYR A 324 -20.81 8.15 0.62
N GLU A 325 -21.72 8.32 -0.34
CA GLU A 325 -23.16 8.24 -0.13
C GLU A 325 -23.60 6.84 0.32
N GLU A 326 -23.07 5.77 -0.30
CA GLU A 326 -23.37 4.40 0.11
C GLU A 326 -22.91 4.13 1.55
N ILE A 327 -21.71 4.56 1.93
CA ILE A 327 -21.25 4.42 3.32
C ILE A 327 -22.12 5.26 4.27
N TYR A 328 -22.50 6.48 3.86
CA TYR A 328 -23.32 7.36 4.68
C TYR A 328 -24.72 6.79 4.96
N LYS A 329 -25.31 5.99 4.06
CA LYS A 329 -26.57 5.28 4.34
C LYS A 329 -26.48 4.37 5.56
N CYS A 330 -25.32 3.73 5.77
CA CYS A 330 -25.08 2.85 6.90
C CYS A 330 -24.63 3.59 8.17
N TYR A 331 -23.98 4.74 8.01
CA TYR A 331 -23.38 5.52 9.10
C TYR A 331 -23.77 7.01 9.05
N PRO A 332 -25.06 7.35 9.10
CA PRO A 332 -25.53 8.73 8.90
C PRO A 332 -25.10 9.69 10.01
N GLU A 333 -24.75 9.16 11.18
CA GLU A 333 -24.29 9.94 12.34
C GLU A 333 -22.79 10.27 12.29
N SER A 334 -22.04 9.77 11.29
CA SER A 334 -20.61 10.03 11.17
C SER A 334 -20.35 11.47 10.74
N PHE A 335 -19.72 12.23 11.65
CA PHE A 335 -19.26 13.59 11.40
C PHE A 335 -18.30 13.67 10.21
N GLU A 336 -17.36 12.74 10.11
CA GLU A 336 -16.35 12.70 9.05
C GLU A 336 -16.99 12.52 7.66
N LEU A 337 -17.95 11.60 7.53
CA LEU A 337 -18.68 11.37 6.27
C LEU A 337 -19.52 12.57 5.88
N MET A 338 -20.26 13.15 6.82
CA MET A 338 -21.06 14.34 6.55
C MET A 338 -20.18 15.50 6.08
N TYR A 339 -19.04 15.71 6.76
CA TYR A 339 -18.11 16.78 6.38
C TYR A 339 -17.54 16.58 4.97
N ILE A 340 -17.19 15.35 4.60
CA ILE A 340 -16.65 15.04 3.27
C ILE A 340 -17.68 15.14 2.18
N LEU A 341 -18.88 14.60 2.39
CA LEU A 341 -19.97 14.79 1.44
C LEU A 341 -20.25 16.29 1.26
N GLY A 342 -20.25 17.07 2.34
CA GLY A 342 -20.33 18.53 2.28
C GLY A 342 -19.24 19.16 1.40
N LYS A 343 -17.99 18.75 1.60
CA LYS A 343 -16.82 19.21 0.82
C LYS A 343 -16.88 18.80 -0.65
N LEU A 344 -17.17 17.54 -0.94
CA LEU A 344 -17.30 17.07 -2.32
C LEU A 344 -18.44 17.80 -3.04
N TYR A 345 -19.57 18.00 -2.37
CA TYR A 345 -20.70 18.77 -2.91
C TYR A 345 -20.43 20.26 -3.06
N THR A 346 -19.43 20.82 -2.37
CA THR A 346 -19.01 22.22 -2.58
C THR A 346 -18.34 22.42 -3.94
N TYR A 347 -17.68 21.39 -4.47
CA TYR A 347 -17.04 21.44 -5.78
C TYR A 347 -17.99 21.21 -6.96
N GLU A 348 -19.19 20.67 -6.69
CA GLU A 348 -20.23 20.51 -7.70
C GLU A 348 -21.24 21.66 -7.60
N ASN A 349 -21.17 22.61 -8.53
CA ASN A 349 -21.94 23.86 -8.48
C ASN A 349 -23.45 23.63 -8.21
N ASP A 350 -24.04 22.61 -8.86
CA ASP A 350 -25.48 22.30 -8.77
C ASP A 350 -25.89 21.64 -7.44
N LYS A 351 -24.92 21.27 -6.58
CA LYS A 351 -25.17 20.56 -5.32
C LYS A 351 -24.84 21.40 -4.08
N SER A 352 -24.72 22.72 -4.23
CA SER A 352 -24.50 23.67 -3.13
C SER A 352 -25.52 23.55 -1.98
N LEU A 353 -26.80 23.26 -2.27
CA LEU A 353 -27.82 23.01 -1.24
C LEU A 353 -27.58 21.73 -0.45
N LYS A 354 -27.09 20.66 -1.09
CA LYS A 354 -26.70 19.43 -0.39
C LYS A 354 -25.52 19.72 0.52
N ALA A 355 -24.50 20.41 0.02
CA ALA A 355 -23.34 20.83 0.81
C ALA A 355 -23.76 21.60 2.08
N TYR A 356 -24.61 22.61 1.92
CA TYR A 356 -25.18 23.39 3.02
C TYR A 356 -25.85 22.49 4.08
N SER A 357 -26.66 21.52 3.63
CA SER A 357 -27.38 20.62 4.54
C SER A 357 -26.44 19.76 5.38
N PHE A 358 -25.35 19.26 4.78
CA PHE A 358 -24.36 18.44 5.48
C PHE A 358 -23.53 19.27 6.46
N TYR A 359 -23.03 20.45 6.05
CA TYR A 359 -22.29 21.33 6.95
C TYR A 359 -23.13 21.79 8.14
N LYS A 360 -24.40 22.11 7.91
CA LYS A 360 -25.34 22.45 8.99
C LYS A 360 -25.50 21.31 9.99
N LYS A 361 -25.64 20.06 9.52
CA LYS A 361 -25.67 18.88 10.40
C LYS A 361 -24.37 18.74 11.21
N CYS A 362 -23.20 18.89 10.58
CA CYS A 362 -21.91 18.82 11.27
C CYS A 362 -21.78 19.87 12.38
N ILE A 363 -22.12 21.12 12.08
CA ILE A 363 -22.04 22.23 13.05
C ILE A 363 -23.01 22.02 14.21
N ASN A 364 -24.22 21.53 13.94
CA ASN A 364 -25.20 21.21 14.98
C ASN A 364 -24.75 20.04 15.88
N GLN A 365 -24.14 19.01 15.29
CA GLN A 365 -23.64 17.85 16.04
C GLN A 365 -22.44 18.21 16.93
N ASN A 366 -21.54 19.08 16.44
CA ASN A 366 -20.38 19.54 17.19
C ASN A 366 -20.14 21.03 16.98
N PRO A 367 -20.67 21.92 17.86
CA PRO A 367 -20.51 23.36 17.71
C PRO A 367 -19.05 23.85 17.70
N LYS A 368 -18.13 23.13 18.36
CA LYS A 368 -16.70 23.47 18.34
C LYS A 368 -16.04 23.24 16.98
N SER A 369 -16.68 22.46 16.10
CA SER A 369 -16.20 22.24 14.74
C SER A 369 -16.34 23.46 13.83
N ILE A 370 -16.97 24.54 14.30
CA ILE A 370 -17.15 25.78 13.53
C ILE A 370 -15.85 26.37 13.02
N ILE A 371 -14.72 26.20 13.74
CA ILE A 371 -13.40 26.65 13.25
C ILE A 371 -12.96 25.85 12.01
N LYS A 372 -13.30 24.55 11.96
CA LYS A 372 -12.90 23.64 10.88
C LYS A 372 -13.81 23.73 9.65
N ILE A 373 -15.12 23.88 9.87
CA ILE A 373 -16.15 23.78 8.81
C ILE A 373 -16.78 25.14 8.51
N GLY A 374 -16.67 26.10 9.41
CA GLY A 374 -17.41 27.37 9.31
C GLY A 374 -17.05 28.19 8.09
N THR A 375 -15.80 28.19 7.64
CA THR A 375 -15.39 28.87 6.40
C THR A 375 -16.03 28.22 5.17
N ASP A 376 -16.11 26.89 5.13
CA ASP A 376 -16.81 26.16 4.06
C ASP A 376 -18.31 26.44 4.08
N MET A 377 -18.90 26.47 5.27
CA MET A 377 -20.30 26.83 5.45
C MET A 377 -20.58 28.27 4.98
N ALA A 378 -19.73 29.23 5.37
CA ALA A 378 -19.85 30.62 4.95
C ALA A 378 -19.68 30.78 3.43
N TYR A 379 -18.74 30.03 2.83
CA TYR A 379 -18.57 29.98 1.38
C TYR A 379 -19.80 29.42 0.67
N ILE A 380 -20.39 28.33 1.17
CA ILE A 380 -21.64 27.80 0.61
C ILE A 380 -22.81 28.78 0.80
N CYS A 381 -22.90 29.48 1.93
CA CYS A 381 -23.90 30.52 2.10
C CYS A 381 -23.72 31.64 1.06
N MET A 382 -22.49 32.00 0.70
CA MET A 382 -22.22 32.96 -0.38
C MET A 382 -22.71 32.42 -1.73
N LEU A 383 -22.42 31.16 -2.07
CA LEU A 383 -22.90 30.54 -3.33
C LEU A 383 -24.43 30.43 -3.41
N LEU A 384 -25.10 30.31 -2.26
CA LEU A 384 -26.55 30.27 -2.15
C LEU A 384 -27.19 31.65 -1.96
N GLU A 385 -26.40 32.73 -2.05
CA GLU A 385 -26.83 34.13 -1.84
C GLU A 385 -27.46 34.39 -0.45
N LYS A 386 -27.09 33.57 0.54
CA LYS A 386 -27.54 33.64 1.94
C LYS A 386 -26.62 34.54 2.77
N TYR A 387 -26.49 35.80 2.37
CA TYR A 387 -25.49 36.72 2.91
C TYR A 387 -25.61 36.99 4.42
N LYS A 388 -26.83 37.00 4.96
CA LYS A 388 -27.07 37.14 6.41
C LYS A 388 -26.58 35.93 7.21
N GLU A 389 -26.84 34.71 6.70
CA GLU A 389 -26.34 33.48 7.33
C GLU A 389 -24.81 33.42 7.21
N GLN A 390 -24.24 33.81 6.07
CA GLN A 390 -22.79 33.94 5.87
C GLN A 390 -22.16 34.86 6.91
N GLU A 391 -22.74 36.04 7.14
CA GLU A 391 -22.29 36.98 8.16
C GLU A 391 -22.32 36.36 9.57
N GLU A 392 -23.44 35.71 9.93
CA GLU A 392 -23.60 35.07 11.23
C GLU A 392 -22.51 34.00 11.47
N TYR A 393 -22.27 33.13 10.48
CA TYR A 393 -21.24 32.11 10.58
C TYR A 393 -19.83 32.72 10.66
N CYS A 394 -19.50 33.73 9.85
CA CYS A 394 -18.21 34.41 9.93
C CYS A 394 -17.97 35.03 11.30
N LYS A 395 -18.99 35.73 11.86
CA LYS A 395 -18.91 36.31 13.21
C LYS A 395 -18.75 35.25 14.30
N LYS A 396 -19.44 34.11 14.18
CA LYS A 396 -19.26 32.97 15.11
C LYS A 396 -17.84 32.42 15.08
N ILE A 397 -17.25 32.25 13.89
CA ILE A 397 -15.85 31.80 13.75
C ILE A 397 -14.92 32.80 14.44
N LEU A 398 -15.03 34.08 14.10
CA LEU A 398 -14.18 35.14 14.65
C LEU A 398 -14.30 35.27 16.17
N GLY A 399 -15.52 35.20 16.72
CA GLY A 399 -15.75 35.21 18.16
C GLY A 399 -15.24 33.95 18.88
N THR A 400 -15.21 32.80 18.19
CA THR A 400 -14.59 31.60 18.75
C THR A 400 -13.08 31.74 18.76
N LEU A 401 -12.48 32.27 17.70
CA LEU A 401 -11.04 32.51 17.60
C LEU A 401 -10.53 33.52 18.64
N SER A 402 -11.30 34.57 18.96
CA SER A 402 -10.91 35.55 19.98
C SER A 402 -10.84 34.98 21.40
N ASN A 403 -11.49 33.85 21.65
CA ASN A 403 -11.50 33.18 22.96
C ASN A 403 -10.40 32.12 23.12
N VAL A 404 -9.61 31.87 22.06
CA VAL A 404 -8.48 30.94 22.10
C VAL A 404 -7.24 31.70 22.54
N ASN A 405 -6.90 31.63 23.83
CA ASN A 405 -5.82 32.41 24.45
C ASN A 405 -4.40 31.90 24.12
N ASP A 406 -4.25 30.75 23.48
CA ASP A 406 -2.94 30.13 23.28
C ASP A 406 -2.74 29.64 21.85
N ILE A 407 -1.67 30.19 21.25
CA ILE A 407 -1.03 29.82 19.97
C ILE A 407 -1.78 30.33 18.73
N THR A 408 -1.30 31.45 18.16
CA THR A 408 -1.49 31.83 16.76
C THR A 408 -0.79 30.81 15.86
N THR A 409 -1.38 29.62 15.71
CA THR A 409 -0.95 28.70 14.67
C THR A 409 -1.23 29.34 13.32
N ARG A 410 -0.41 29.03 12.31
CA ARG A 410 -0.64 29.45 10.93
C ARG A 410 -2.05 29.11 10.44
N GLU A 411 -2.59 27.98 10.90
CA GLU A 411 -3.95 27.52 10.60
C GLU A 411 -5.01 28.50 11.13
N PHE A 412 -4.88 29.01 12.36
CA PHE A 412 -5.84 29.98 12.90
C PHE A 412 -5.79 31.33 12.18
N GLU A 413 -4.60 31.80 11.81
CA GLU A 413 -4.45 33.03 11.01
C GLU A 413 -5.08 32.89 9.62
N GLU A 414 -4.94 31.72 8.98
CA GLU A 414 -5.60 31.43 7.70
C GLU A 414 -7.12 31.39 7.84
N VAL A 415 -7.65 30.70 8.87
CA VAL A 415 -9.10 30.70 9.14
C VAL A 415 -9.61 32.10 9.42
N LYS A 416 -8.86 32.90 10.19
CA LYS A 416 -9.20 34.31 10.47
C LYS A 416 -9.24 35.13 9.18
N TYR A 417 -8.20 35.05 8.37
CA TYR A 417 -8.10 35.76 7.07
C TYR A 417 -9.27 35.41 6.15
N ASN A 418 -9.56 34.11 6.00
CA ASN A 418 -10.66 33.63 5.15
C ASN A 418 -12.02 34.09 5.69
N SER A 419 -12.23 34.05 7.01
CA SER A 419 -13.48 34.49 7.65
C SER A 419 -13.70 35.99 7.51
N LEU A 420 -12.66 36.81 7.68
CA LEU A 420 -12.74 38.26 7.45
C LEU A 420 -13.02 38.59 5.98
N SER A 421 -12.36 37.88 5.05
CA SER A 421 -12.58 38.08 3.61
C SER A 421 -14.02 37.74 3.19
N LEU A 422 -14.57 36.64 3.69
CA LEU A 422 -15.96 36.26 3.46
C LEU A 422 -16.94 37.22 4.14
N LEU A 423 -16.65 37.69 5.36
CA LEU A 423 -17.48 38.67 6.05
C LEU A 423 -17.54 39.99 5.29
N ALA A 424 -16.39 40.51 4.84
CA ALA A 424 -16.32 41.73 4.05
C ALA A 424 -17.08 41.59 2.72
N SER A 425 -17.06 40.40 2.11
CA SER A 425 -17.80 40.12 0.88
C SER A 425 -19.32 40.05 1.14
N SER A 426 -19.76 39.42 2.24
CA SER A 426 -21.17 39.49 2.66
C SER A 426 -21.64 40.94 2.86
N TYR A 427 -20.79 41.80 3.43
CA TYR A 427 -21.13 43.21 3.56
C TYR A 427 -21.25 43.96 2.24
N ILE A 428 -20.45 43.63 1.22
CA ILE A 428 -20.64 44.17 -0.13
C ILE A 428 -22.03 43.79 -0.68
N GLU A 429 -22.36 42.51 -0.63
CA GLU A 429 -23.63 42.01 -1.18
C GLU A 429 -24.86 42.53 -0.44
N GLN A 430 -24.71 42.88 0.83
CA GLN A 430 -25.74 43.53 1.65
C GLN A 430 -25.78 45.07 1.49
N GLY A 431 -24.85 45.68 0.75
CA GLY A 431 -24.74 47.14 0.59
C GLY A 431 -24.06 47.87 1.77
N ASN A 432 -23.53 47.13 2.74
CA ASN A 432 -22.84 47.64 3.94
C ASN A 432 -21.36 47.95 3.63
N TYR A 433 -21.13 48.88 2.71
CA TYR A 433 -19.79 49.11 2.16
C TYR A 433 -18.77 49.66 3.16
N LYS A 434 -19.21 50.39 4.19
CA LYS A 434 -18.30 50.96 5.20
C LYS A 434 -17.70 49.88 6.10
N GLU A 435 -18.51 48.91 6.50
CA GLU A 435 -18.09 47.75 7.28
C GLU A 435 -17.15 46.88 6.46
N SER A 436 -17.47 46.66 5.17
CA SER A 436 -16.56 45.98 4.24
C SER A 436 -15.21 46.70 4.11
N LEU A 437 -15.24 48.04 3.96
CA LEU A 437 -14.04 48.85 3.79
C LEU A 437 -13.10 48.73 4.99
N SER A 438 -13.64 48.83 6.21
CA SER A 438 -12.87 48.69 7.45
C SER A 438 -12.13 47.34 7.51
N ILE A 439 -12.84 46.25 7.22
CA ILE A 439 -12.24 44.90 7.22
C ILE A 439 -11.21 44.74 6.10
N ARG A 440 -11.50 45.23 4.88
CA ARG A 440 -10.56 45.11 3.76
C ARG A 440 -9.29 45.93 3.97
N GLN A 441 -9.38 47.08 4.65
CA GLN A 441 -8.21 47.85 5.05
C GLN A 441 -7.35 47.07 6.05
N GLU A 442 -7.95 46.48 7.09
CA GLU A 442 -7.22 45.61 8.04
C GLU A 442 -6.50 44.46 7.32
N LEU A 443 -7.16 43.82 6.36
CA LEU A 443 -6.58 42.73 5.58
C LEU A 443 -5.40 43.18 4.70
N VAL A 444 -5.50 44.36 4.08
CA VAL A 444 -4.40 44.94 3.29
C VAL A 444 -3.20 45.28 4.19
N ASP A 445 -3.45 45.88 5.35
CA ASP A 445 -2.40 46.30 6.28
C ASP A 445 -1.63 45.10 6.85
N LYS A 446 -2.34 43.98 7.10
CA LYS A 446 -1.76 42.76 7.68
C LYS A 446 -1.19 41.79 6.63
N PHE A 447 -1.82 41.69 5.46
CA PHE A 447 -1.50 40.68 4.45
C PHE A 447 -1.47 41.27 3.03
N PRO A 448 -0.61 42.26 2.73
CA PRO A 448 -0.61 42.93 1.44
C PRO A 448 -0.29 41.96 0.30
N ASN A 449 -1.26 41.71 -0.57
CA ASN A 449 -1.12 40.89 -1.77
C ASN A 449 -2.10 41.34 -2.88
N ASN A 450 -1.97 40.74 -4.07
CA ASN A 450 -2.84 41.06 -5.21
C ASN A 450 -4.34 40.96 -4.86
N THR A 451 -4.77 39.89 -4.19
CA THR A 451 -6.18 39.67 -3.83
C THR A 451 -6.69 40.68 -2.81
N THR A 452 -5.92 41.03 -1.78
CA THR A 452 -6.36 42.02 -0.78
C THR A 452 -6.49 43.40 -1.39
N TYR A 453 -5.55 43.80 -2.25
CA TYR A 453 -5.63 45.08 -2.97
C TYR A 453 -6.79 45.11 -3.97
N HIS A 454 -6.98 44.03 -4.73
CA HIS A 454 -8.12 43.90 -5.65
C HIS A 454 -9.45 44.07 -4.91
N ASN A 455 -9.61 43.35 -3.81
CA ASN A 455 -10.82 43.40 -3.01
C ASN A 455 -11.01 44.81 -2.41
N LEU A 456 -9.98 45.44 -1.83
CA LEU A 456 -10.13 46.81 -1.33
C LEU A 456 -10.57 47.78 -2.44
N GLY A 457 -9.94 47.68 -3.62
CA GLY A 457 -10.32 48.45 -4.80
C GLY A 457 -11.77 48.22 -5.24
N ASN A 458 -12.24 46.97 -5.24
CA ASN A 458 -13.64 46.66 -5.53
C ASN A 458 -14.61 47.28 -4.51
N THR A 459 -14.29 47.27 -3.22
CA THR A 459 -15.14 47.93 -2.20
C THR A 459 -15.22 49.44 -2.45
N LEU A 460 -14.09 50.08 -2.75
CA LEU A 460 -14.05 51.50 -3.09
C LEU A 460 -14.85 51.81 -4.36
N TYR A 461 -14.78 50.93 -5.37
CA TYR A 461 -15.61 51.02 -6.57
C TYR A 461 -17.11 50.96 -6.26
N GLN A 462 -17.56 50.02 -5.43
CA GLN A 462 -18.97 49.94 -5.00
C GLN A 462 -19.42 51.20 -4.24
N MET A 463 -18.50 51.85 -3.54
CA MET A 463 -18.72 53.15 -2.88
C MET A 463 -18.64 54.35 -3.84
N LYS A 464 -18.39 54.12 -5.14
CA LYS A 464 -18.14 55.14 -6.17
C LYS A 464 -16.92 56.03 -5.90
N ASN A 465 -16.00 55.56 -5.07
CA ASN A 465 -14.71 56.21 -4.85
C ASN A 465 -13.70 55.71 -5.88
N TYR A 466 -13.85 56.20 -7.11
CA TYR A 466 -13.16 55.64 -8.27
C TYR A 466 -11.65 55.89 -8.27
N ASP A 467 -11.19 57.04 -7.77
CA ASP A 467 -9.77 57.39 -7.80
C ASP A 467 -8.95 56.49 -6.87
N ASP A 468 -9.40 56.33 -5.62
CA ASP A 468 -8.77 55.42 -4.66
C ASP A 468 -8.87 53.96 -5.13
N ALA A 469 -10.01 53.56 -5.73
CA ALA A 469 -10.18 52.22 -6.29
C ALA A 469 -9.12 51.93 -7.36
N ILE A 470 -8.88 52.87 -8.28
CA ILE A 470 -7.86 52.75 -9.34
C ILE A 470 -6.47 52.61 -8.73
N GLU A 471 -6.14 53.38 -7.69
CA GLU A 471 -4.82 53.30 -7.03
C GLU A 471 -4.56 51.87 -6.49
N TYR A 472 -5.51 51.33 -5.72
CA TYR A 472 -5.35 49.99 -5.15
C TYR A 472 -5.39 48.88 -6.20
N LEU A 473 -6.22 48.99 -7.23
CA LEU A 473 -6.25 48.00 -8.32
C LEU A 473 -4.96 48.01 -9.14
N LYS A 474 -4.33 49.17 -9.33
CA LYS A 474 -3.00 49.25 -9.95
C LYS A 474 -1.92 48.59 -9.09
N LYS A 475 -1.95 48.79 -7.76
CA LYS A 475 -1.07 48.05 -6.83
C LYS A 475 -1.29 46.53 -6.92
N ALA A 476 -2.52 46.07 -7.11
CA ALA A 476 -2.80 44.66 -7.34
C ALA A 476 -2.13 44.13 -8.63
N LEU A 477 -2.24 44.88 -9.73
CA LEU A 477 -1.62 44.53 -11.02
C LEU A 477 -0.08 44.60 -11.01
N GLU A 478 0.52 45.49 -10.21
CA GLU A 478 1.97 45.55 -10.02
C GLU A 478 2.53 44.25 -9.41
N ILE A 479 1.74 43.58 -8.56
CA ILE A 479 2.11 42.27 -7.98
C ILE A 479 1.90 41.15 -9.00
N TYR A 480 0.73 41.13 -9.62
CA TYR A 480 0.36 40.09 -10.58
C TYR A 480 -0.71 40.61 -11.54
N GLU A 481 -0.42 40.55 -12.83
CA GLU A 481 -1.39 40.92 -13.87
C GLU A 481 -2.46 39.81 -13.99
N ASP A 482 -3.72 40.16 -13.76
CA ASP A 482 -4.84 39.22 -13.86
C ASP A 482 -6.03 39.78 -14.65
N GLN A 483 -6.90 38.88 -15.10
CA GLN A 483 -8.08 39.21 -15.90
C GLN A 483 -9.11 40.05 -15.13
N THR A 484 -9.40 39.68 -13.89
CA THR A 484 -10.48 40.26 -13.08
C THR A 484 -10.20 41.69 -12.68
N THR A 485 -8.97 41.98 -12.25
CA THR A 485 -8.52 43.33 -11.89
C THR A 485 -8.50 44.25 -13.12
N ASN A 486 -8.00 43.76 -14.26
CA ASN A 486 -8.06 44.52 -15.51
C ASN A 486 -9.50 44.81 -15.93
N LYS A 487 -10.42 43.83 -15.85
CA LYS A 487 -11.84 44.08 -16.17
C LYS A 487 -12.42 45.17 -15.27
N LEU A 488 -12.19 45.06 -13.95
CA LEU A 488 -12.73 46.02 -12.98
C LEU A 488 -12.19 47.44 -13.19
N LEU A 489 -10.91 47.59 -13.53
CA LEU A 489 -10.37 48.89 -13.94
C LEU A 489 -11.09 49.41 -15.19
N GLY A 490 -11.31 48.55 -16.19
CA GLY A 490 -12.10 48.88 -17.37
C GLY A 490 -13.51 49.38 -17.01
N ASP A 491 -14.20 48.67 -16.11
CA ASP A 491 -15.53 49.04 -15.62
C ASP A 491 -15.51 50.41 -14.90
N ILE A 492 -14.50 50.65 -14.05
CA ILE A 492 -14.33 51.95 -13.36
C ILE A 492 -14.11 53.09 -14.36
N TYR A 493 -13.19 52.93 -15.31
CA TYR A 493 -12.92 53.97 -16.32
C TYR A 493 -14.14 54.21 -17.22
N PHE A 494 -14.90 53.16 -17.54
CA PHE A 494 -16.15 53.28 -18.27
C PHE A 494 -17.18 54.11 -17.50
N GLU A 495 -17.38 53.85 -16.22
CA GLU A 495 -18.28 54.63 -15.34
C GLU A 495 -17.81 56.09 -15.17
N LYS A 496 -16.51 56.35 -15.26
CA LYS A 496 -15.95 57.71 -15.31
C LYS A 496 -16.10 58.40 -16.68
N ASN A 497 -16.67 57.73 -17.69
CA ASN A 497 -16.71 58.14 -19.09
C ASN A 497 -15.33 58.32 -19.75
N ASP A 498 -14.27 57.77 -19.16
CA ASP A 498 -12.95 57.67 -19.80
C ASP A 498 -12.88 56.37 -20.60
N PHE A 499 -13.61 56.37 -21.72
CA PHE A 499 -13.74 55.21 -22.58
C PHE A 499 -12.41 54.77 -23.19
N SER A 500 -11.43 55.68 -23.32
CA SER A 500 -10.11 55.36 -23.88
C SER A 500 -9.31 54.45 -22.95
N GLU A 501 -9.23 54.81 -21.66
CA GLU A 501 -8.60 53.92 -20.67
C GLU A 501 -9.45 52.67 -20.43
N ALA A 502 -10.79 52.77 -20.47
CA ALA A 502 -11.66 51.59 -20.35
C ALA A 502 -11.33 50.53 -21.42
N ILE A 503 -11.23 50.93 -22.69
CA ILE A 503 -10.85 50.05 -23.81
C ILE A 503 -9.51 49.36 -23.54
N LYS A 504 -8.50 50.11 -23.10
CA LYS A 504 -7.16 49.59 -22.81
C LYS A 504 -7.20 48.47 -21.77
N TYR A 505 -7.89 48.66 -20.65
CA TYR A 505 -7.97 47.65 -19.59
C TYR A 505 -8.88 46.46 -19.98
N TYR A 506 -9.98 46.69 -20.71
CA TYR A 506 -10.78 45.58 -21.24
C TYR A 506 -10.01 44.72 -22.24
N ILE A 507 -9.20 45.33 -23.12
CA ILE A 507 -8.35 44.60 -24.06
C ILE A 507 -7.32 43.75 -23.31
N LYS A 508 -6.63 44.31 -22.30
CA LYS A 508 -5.72 43.54 -21.45
C LYS A 508 -6.40 42.33 -20.80
N SER A 509 -7.61 42.53 -20.26
CA SER A 509 -8.43 41.45 -19.69
C SER A 509 -8.76 40.36 -20.73
N LEU A 510 -9.12 40.75 -21.95
CA LEU A 510 -9.42 39.83 -23.05
C LEU A 510 -8.18 39.06 -23.53
N GLU A 511 -7.03 39.73 -23.63
CA GLU A 511 -5.75 39.11 -23.99
C GLU A 511 -5.31 38.05 -22.98
N PHE A 512 -5.48 38.34 -21.67
CA PHE A 512 -5.24 37.35 -20.62
C PHE A 512 -6.05 36.06 -20.87
N LEU A 513 -7.34 36.16 -21.22
CA LEU A 513 -8.19 35.00 -21.52
C LEU A 513 -7.86 34.30 -22.84
N LYS A 514 -7.21 34.97 -23.80
CA LYS A 514 -6.75 34.34 -25.05
C LYS A 514 -5.50 33.49 -24.82
N ASN A 515 -4.67 33.87 -23.85
CA ASN A 515 -3.46 33.13 -23.49
C ASN A 515 -3.74 31.88 -22.62
N ILE A 516 -4.97 31.70 -22.13
CA ILE A 516 -5.39 30.49 -21.43
C ILE A 516 -5.55 29.33 -22.42
N ASP A 517 -4.73 28.29 -22.28
CA ASP A 517 -4.82 27.07 -23.07
C ASP A 517 -6.05 26.23 -22.66
N LEU A 518 -7.19 26.50 -23.30
CA LEU A 518 -8.45 25.79 -23.08
C LEU A 518 -8.34 24.28 -23.37
N ASN A 519 -7.35 23.82 -24.15
CA ASN A 519 -7.18 22.39 -24.41
C ASN A 519 -6.63 21.62 -23.21
N LYS A 520 -5.93 22.30 -22.28
CA LYS A 520 -5.54 21.72 -20.98
C LYS A 520 -6.71 21.63 -20.00
N ILE A 521 -7.75 22.43 -20.20
CA ILE A 521 -8.95 22.52 -19.34
C ILE A 521 -10.06 21.56 -19.83
N ARG A 522 -9.78 20.74 -20.86
CA ARG A 522 -10.72 19.92 -21.66
C ARG A 522 -11.75 19.08 -20.92
N LYS A 523 -11.60 18.82 -19.62
CA LYS A 523 -12.49 17.95 -18.84
C LYS A 523 -13.67 18.68 -18.19
N ASP A 524 -13.64 20.00 -18.10
CA ASP A 524 -14.70 20.75 -17.41
C ASP A 524 -15.42 21.70 -18.38
N LYS A 525 -16.60 21.24 -18.83
CA LYS A 525 -17.46 21.99 -19.76
C LYS A 525 -17.92 23.31 -19.14
N ASP A 526 -18.01 23.38 -17.81
CA ASP A 526 -18.51 24.56 -17.11
C ASP A 526 -17.47 25.68 -17.08
N ILE A 527 -16.19 25.35 -16.91
CA ILE A 527 -15.10 26.35 -16.95
C ILE A 527 -15.02 26.99 -18.34
N LYS A 528 -15.11 26.18 -19.40
CA LYS A 528 -15.10 26.71 -20.78
C LYS A 528 -16.28 27.65 -21.03
N ASN A 529 -17.47 27.28 -20.56
CA ASN A 529 -18.66 28.13 -20.68
C ASN A 529 -18.50 29.44 -19.91
N ARG A 530 -17.97 29.41 -18.68
CA ARG A 530 -17.68 30.60 -17.87
C ARG A 530 -16.69 31.54 -18.56
N ILE A 531 -15.58 31.01 -19.08
CA ILE A 531 -14.59 31.81 -19.82
C ILE A 531 -15.24 32.47 -21.06
N ASN A 532 -16.08 31.72 -21.78
CA ASN A 532 -16.78 32.24 -22.94
C ASN A 532 -17.78 33.36 -22.58
N LEU A 533 -18.51 33.24 -21.46
CA LEU A 533 -19.38 34.30 -20.96
C LEU A 533 -18.59 35.57 -20.66
N VAL A 534 -17.48 35.45 -19.93
CA VAL A 534 -16.63 36.61 -19.61
C VAL A 534 -16.03 37.25 -20.88
N LYS A 535 -15.59 36.44 -21.85
CA LYS A 535 -15.13 36.95 -23.15
C LYS A 535 -16.24 37.70 -23.89
N SER A 536 -17.46 37.17 -23.92
CA SER A 536 -18.61 37.82 -24.55
C SER A 536 -18.86 39.20 -23.89
N ASP A 537 -18.90 39.25 -22.56
CA ASP A 537 -19.08 40.51 -21.84
C ASP A 537 -17.96 41.53 -22.15
N LEU A 538 -16.71 41.09 -22.18
CA LEU A 538 -15.58 41.96 -22.52
C LEU A 538 -15.68 42.50 -23.96
N TYR A 539 -16.03 41.66 -24.94
CA TYR A 539 -16.24 42.13 -26.31
C TYR A 539 -17.35 43.18 -26.37
N ASN A 540 -18.46 42.95 -25.68
CA ASN A 540 -19.56 43.91 -25.62
C ASN A 540 -19.12 45.25 -25.00
N ASN A 541 -18.38 45.21 -23.88
CA ASN A 541 -17.89 46.43 -23.22
C ASN A 541 -16.88 47.18 -24.10
N ILE A 542 -15.99 46.47 -24.81
CA ILE A 542 -15.04 47.06 -25.77
C ILE A 542 -15.80 47.75 -26.92
N VAL A 543 -16.76 47.06 -27.54
CA VAL A 543 -17.55 47.61 -28.66
C VAL A 543 -18.32 48.85 -28.22
N ASN A 544 -18.99 48.80 -27.06
CA ASN A 544 -19.73 49.95 -26.54
C ASN A 544 -18.80 51.13 -26.20
N SER A 545 -17.62 50.86 -25.66
CA SER A 545 -16.63 51.93 -25.39
C SER A 545 -16.15 52.59 -26.69
N TYR A 546 -15.90 51.82 -27.75
CA TYR A 546 -15.56 52.36 -29.08
C TYR A 546 -16.69 53.18 -29.70
N ILE A 547 -17.95 52.75 -29.54
CA ILE A 547 -19.13 53.50 -29.98
C ILE A 547 -19.19 54.87 -29.27
N ASN A 548 -18.92 54.91 -27.97
CA ASN A 548 -18.95 56.15 -27.18
C ASN A 548 -17.88 57.16 -27.62
N ILE A 549 -16.69 56.71 -28.04
CA ILE A 549 -15.66 57.58 -28.63
C ILE A 549 -15.84 57.82 -30.13
N LYS A 550 -16.93 57.32 -30.73
CA LYS A 550 -17.27 57.42 -32.16
C LYS A 550 -16.25 56.76 -33.10
N ASP A 551 -15.47 55.81 -32.60
CA ASP A 551 -14.57 54.99 -33.41
C ASP A 551 -15.32 53.73 -33.89
N TYR A 552 -16.20 53.93 -34.87
CA TYR A 552 -17.04 52.86 -35.40
C TYR A 552 -16.27 51.79 -36.16
N LEU A 553 -15.08 52.12 -36.70
CA LEU A 553 -14.22 51.15 -37.39
C LEU A 553 -13.72 50.08 -36.41
N ASN A 554 -13.19 50.50 -35.26
CA ASN A 554 -12.76 49.55 -34.24
C ASN A 554 -13.96 48.87 -33.57
N ALA A 555 -15.08 49.56 -33.35
CA ALA A 555 -16.31 48.92 -32.87
C ALA A 555 -16.75 47.75 -33.78
N MET A 556 -16.77 47.97 -35.10
CA MET A 556 -17.07 46.91 -36.09
C MET A 556 -16.04 45.79 -36.08
N LYS A 557 -14.74 46.12 -35.95
CA LYS A 557 -13.66 45.13 -35.89
C LYS A 557 -13.86 44.18 -34.70
N TYR A 558 -14.10 44.70 -33.50
CA TYR A 558 -14.28 43.88 -32.30
C TYR A 558 -15.63 43.14 -32.31
N ASN A 559 -16.71 43.74 -32.84
CA ASN A 559 -18.00 43.06 -32.99
C ASN A 559 -17.91 41.88 -33.97
N ASN A 560 -17.16 42.02 -35.07
CA ASN A 560 -16.92 40.93 -36.01
C ASN A 560 -16.06 39.81 -35.40
N GLN A 561 -15.08 40.15 -34.55
CA GLN A 561 -14.34 39.13 -33.79
C GLN A 561 -15.27 38.38 -32.83
N ALA A 562 -16.13 39.10 -32.12
CA ALA A 562 -17.13 38.51 -31.23
C ALA A 562 -18.09 37.59 -31.99
N LEU A 563 -18.60 37.98 -33.15
CA LEU A 563 -19.47 37.13 -33.99
C LEU A 563 -18.76 35.87 -34.52
N LYS A 564 -17.44 35.91 -34.73
CA LYS A 564 -16.68 34.70 -35.10
C LYS A 564 -16.60 33.70 -33.95
N GLU A 565 -16.46 34.19 -32.71
CA GLU A 565 -16.38 33.35 -31.51
C GLU A 565 -17.77 32.94 -30.98
N PHE A 566 -18.78 33.81 -31.14
CA PHE A 566 -20.12 33.72 -30.56
C PHE A 566 -21.21 33.91 -31.63
N SER A 567 -21.16 33.12 -32.71
CA SER A 567 -21.98 33.31 -33.92
C SER A 567 -23.50 33.34 -33.72
N ASN A 568 -23.99 32.80 -32.60
CA ASN A 568 -25.41 32.73 -32.27
C ASN A 568 -25.85 33.75 -31.22
N ASP A 569 -24.95 34.57 -30.68
CA ASP A 569 -25.31 35.57 -29.67
C ASP A 569 -26.05 36.75 -30.34
N TYR A 570 -27.32 36.93 -29.95
CA TYR A 570 -28.20 37.96 -30.50
C TYR A 570 -27.68 39.38 -30.23
N LYS A 571 -26.94 39.58 -29.13
CA LYS A 571 -26.38 40.89 -28.77
C LYS A 571 -25.46 41.43 -29.87
N PHE A 572 -24.52 40.61 -30.34
CA PHE A 572 -23.57 41.02 -31.38
C PHE A 572 -24.21 41.14 -32.77
N LYS A 573 -25.25 40.36 -33.07
CA LYS A 573 -26.02 40.52 -34.32
C LYS A 573 -26.76 41.85 -34.35
N SER A 574 -27.42 42.22 -33.26
CA SER A 574 -28.10 43.52 -33.14
C SER A 574 -27.12 44.70 -33.21
N LEU A 575 -25.95 44.57 -32.56
CA LEU A 575 -24.88 45.58 -32.67
C LEU A 575 -24.34 45.70 -34.10
N ASP A 576 -24.19 44.59 -34.82
CA ASP A 576 -23.71 44.58 -36.20
C ASP A 576 -24.64 45.35 -37.14
N GLU A 577 -25.96 45.15 -37.02
CA GLU A 577 -26.96 45.89 -37.79
C GLU A 577 -26.90 47.40 -37.52
N LYS A 578 -26.80 47.78 -36.24
CA LYS A 578 -26.66 49.19 -35.84
C LYS A 578 -25.39 49.82 -36.41
N LEU A 579 -24.25 49.15 -36.27
CA LEU A 579 -22.96 49.65 -36.76
C LEU A 579 -22.93 49.77 -38.29
N LYS A 580 -23.53 48.81 -39.02
CA LYS A 580 -23.67 48.89 -40.48
C LYS A 580 -24.59 50.03 -40.92
N CYS A 581 -25.63 50.33 -40.17
CA CYS A 581 -26.49 51.48 -40.43
C CYS A 581 -25.70 52.79 -40.25
N ILE A 582 -24.94 52.91 -39.17
CA ILE A 582 -24.07 54.07 -38.92
C ILE A 582 -23.00 54.21 -40.01
N ALA A 583 -22.38 53.12 -40.46
CA ALA A 583 -21.34 53.16 -41.50
C ALA A 583 -21.88 53.49 -42.90
N LYS A 584 -23.19 53.36 -43.13
CA LYS A 584 -23.84 53.73 -44.40
C LYS A 584 -24.23 55.20 -44.46
N ASN A 585 -24.40 55.84 -43.30
CA ASN A 585 -24.69 57.27 -43.16
C ASN A 585 -23.38 58.06 -43.01
#